data_AF-A0A4P7KWB1-F1
#
_entry.id   AF-A0A4P7KWB1-F1
#
_cell.length_a   1.000
_cell.length_b   1.000
_cell.length_c   1.000
_cell.angle_alpha   90.00
_cell.angle_beta   90.00
_cell.angle_gamma   90.00
#
_symmetry.space_group_name_H-M   'P 1'
#
loop_
_entity.id
_entity.type
_entity.pdbx_description
1 polymer ?
#
loop_
_entity_poly.entity_id
_entity_poly.type
_entity_poly.pdbx_seq_one_letter_code
_entity_poly.pdbx_strand_id
1 'polypeptide(L)'
;MLGDVAYQRIRIDTGEAFELTQPNFCHEGSFCDLVNIRIRGSVLIMSGNPSRWGKLDNVFGCQSVDECFDVFNGILCSLGLPPFSKGARFKLRQSPEGTVAGHVWNGALIKEIHINQNIAVGYDNERAFIRGMSTLRFRNSILRLHTNGMTCDWLSKLGNAHLIYPSVYCKAHDLLIHSMKKIENKFGNESQEYKYLKMLYEYLVLEGIVRFELKLHGKYLQRYKLCYWGYSEFDELKTLLNEFIALPEKLSVTNMDIKTVANELIEKGIVDSTRAANTTAFYAYSWTLGERFDLNKKQVQVHRARLRKIGIDIADEYNVSLFPSVVVRNVREIKPYIVEKPNWYRERNHLMLVA
;
A
#
# COMPACT_ATOMS: atom_id res chain seq x y z
N MET A 1 19.21 -25.16 13.09
CA MET A 1 19.26 -23.74 13.53
C MET A 1 20.20 -23.01 12.58
N LEU A 2 20.00 -21.70 12.35
CA LEU A 2 20.77 -20.94 11.34
C LEU A 2 21.95 -20.15 11.91
N GLY A 3 22.13 -20.17 13.23
CA GLY A 3 23.12 -19.33 13.90
C GLY A 3 23.56 -19.94 15.21
N ASP A 4 24.63 -19.37 15.75
CA ASP A 4 25.42 -19.99 16.83
C ASP A 4 24.87 -19.71 18.23
N VAL A 5 23.86 -18.84 18.35
CA VAL A 5 23.27 -18.40 19.63
C VAL A 5 21.78 -18.72 19.64
N ALA A 6 21.31 -19.33 20.73
CA ALA A 6 19.88 -19.50 21.02
C ALA A 6 19.59 -19.11 22.47
N TYR A 7 18.40 -18.58 22.70
CA TYR A 7 17.92 -18.19 24.02
C TYR A 7 16.85 -19.16 24.48
N GLN A 8 16.96 -19.60 25.73
CA GLN A 8 15.89 -20.30 26.43
C GLN A 8 15.49 -19.49 27.65
N ARG A 9 14.20 -19.18 27.78
CA ARG A 9 13.68 -18.56 29.01
C ARG A 9 13.32 -19.69 29.97
N ILE A 10 13.74 -19.56 31.22
CA ILE A 10 13.41 -20.51 32.28
C ILE A 10 12.71 -19.72 33.38
N ARG A 11 11.57 -20.23 33.83
CA ARG A 11 10.86 -19.67 34.96
C ARG A 11 11.53 -20.16 36.24
N ILE A 12 12.07 -19.24 37.04
CA ILE A 12 12.94 -19.59 38.18
C ILE A 12 12.14 -20.26 39.31
N ASP A 13 10.89 -19.88 39.49
CA ASP A 13 9.96 -20.38 40.51
C ASP A 13 9.48 -21.83 40.27
N THR A 14 9.31 -22.23 39.01
CA THR A 14 8.72 -23.52 38.61
C THR A 14 9.71 -24.45 37.91
N GLY A 15 10.86 -23.94 37.45
CA GLY A 15 11.83 -24.69 36.65
C GLY A 15 11.37 -24.97 35.21
N GLU A 16 10.19 -24.49 34.82
CA GLU A 16 9.67 -24.68 33.47
C GLU A 16 10.50 -23.91 32.44
N ALA A 17 11.03 -24.64 31.45
CA ALA A 17 11.78 -24.08 30.34
C ALA A 17 10.86 -23.85 29.13
N PHE A 18 10.93 -22.65 28.58
CA PHE A 18 10.22 -22.28 27.34
C PHE A 18 10.98 -22.82 26.11
N GLU A 19 10.33 -22.74 24.94
CA GLU A 19 10.95 -23.13 23.66
C GLU A 19 12.19 -22.30 23.32
N LEU A 20 13.16 -22.95 22.67
CA LEU A 20 14.35 -22.29 22.14
C LEU A 20 13.98 -21.24 21.10
N THR A 21 14.52 -20.04 21.26
CA THR A 21 14.34 -18.93 20.33
C THR A 21 15.70 -18.50 19.80
N GLN A 22 15.83 -18.44 18.47
CA GLN A 22 17.00 -17.87 17.84
C GLN A 22 16.81 -16.34 17.64
N PRO A 23 17.87 -15.51 17.74
CA PRO A 23 17.84 -14.14 17.22
C PRO A 23 17.48 -14.13 15.73
N ASN A 24 17.11 -12.94 15.22
CA ASN A 24 16.85 -12.77 13.79
C ASN A 24 18.11 -13.12 12.99
N PHE A 25 17.98 -14.07 12.08
CA PHE A 25 18.99 -14.34 11.07
C PHE A 25 18.72 -13.44 9.86
N CYS A 26 19.65 -12.51 9.60
CA CYS A 26 19.61 -11.64 8.43
C CYS A 26 20.33 -12.33 7.28
N HIS A 27 19.61 -12.67 6.21
CA HIS A 27 20.19 -13.23 5.01
C HIS A 27 20.25 -12.14 3.92
N GLU A 28 21.45 -11.83 3.45
CA GLU A 28 21.71 -10.82 2.43
C GLU A 28 21.70 -11.43 1.02
N GLY A 29 20.98 -10.78 0.12
CA GLY A 29 20.95 -11.11 -1.30
C GLY A 29 21.98 -10.34 -2.12
N SER A 30 22.02 -10.61 -3.42
CA SER A 30 23.05 -10.08 -4.33
C SER A 30 23.07 -8.54 -4.41
N PHE A 31 21.92 -7.87 -4.33
CA PHE A 31 21.77 -6.42 -4.61
C PHE A 31 21.35 -5.59 -3.39
N CYS A 32 21.91 -5.92 -2.21
CA CYS A 32 21.57 -5.30 -0.92
C CYS A 32 20.14 -5.61 -0.46
N ASP A 33 19.58 -6.72 -0.96
CA ASP A 33 18.31 -7.24 -0.47
C ASP A 33 18.54 -7.93 0.86
N LEU A 34 17.56 -7.85 1.75
CA LEU A 34 17.65 -8.49 3.05
C LEU A 34 16.33 -9.15 3.36
N VAL A 35 16.40 -10.41 3.77
CA VAL A 35 15.30 -11.14 4.38
C VAL A 35 15.69 -11.51 5.80
N ASN A 36 14.71 -11.44 6.71
CA ASN A 36 14.89 -11.84 8.09
C ASN A 36 14.16 -13.16 8.32
N ILE A 37 14.90 -14.13 8.85
CA ILE A 37 14.38 -15.43 9.24
C ILE A 37 14.48 -15.56 10.75
N ARG A 38 13.41 -16.02 11.38
CA ARG A 38 13.33 -16.26 12.82
C ARG A 38 12.74 -17.64 13.07
N ILE A 39 13.39 -18.41 13.94
CA ILE A 39 12.93 -19.73 14.37
C ILE A 39 12.62 -19.66 15.86
N ARG A 40 11.41 -20.08 16.24
CA ARG A 40 10.93 -20.18 17.62
C ARG A 40 10.28 -21.53 17.84
N GLY A 41 10.99 -22.44 18.50
CA GLY A 41 10.55 -23.83 18.63
C GLY A 41 10.25 -24.44 17.25
N SER A 42 8.98 -24.76 17.01
CA SER A 42 8.48 -25.32 15.74
C SER A 42 8.01 -24.27 14.71
N VAL A 43 8.11 -22.98 15.03
CA VAL A 43 7.60 -21.89 14.20
C VAL A 43 8.73 -21.23 13.42
N LEU A 44 8.66 -21.32 12.10
CA LEU A 44 9.49 -20.59 11.16
C LEU A 44 8.77 -19.31 10.71
N ILE A 45 9.44 -18.16 10.82
CA ILE A 45 8.93 -16.86 10.39
C ILE A 45 9.93 -16.25 9.41
N MET A 46 9.44 -15.84 8.25
CA MET A 46 10.23 -15.11 7.26
C MET A 46 9.59 -13.75 6.99
N SER A 47 10.42 -12.72 6.81
CA SER A 47 9.97 -11.37 6.46
C SER A 47 10.99 -10.70 5.53
N GLY A 48 10.50 -9.84 4.63
CA GLY A 48 11.31 -9.17 3.62
C GLY A 48 10.46 -8.87 2.38
N ASN A 49 11.10 -8.35 1.33
CA ASN A 49 10.43 -8.03 0.07
C ASN A 49 10.78 -9.06 -1.02
N PRO A 50 9.93 -10.06 -1.29
CA PRO A 50 10.22 -11.08 -2.29
C PRO A 50 10.33 -10.46 -3.69
N SER A 51 9.52 -9.45 -4.00
CA SER A 51 9.55 -8.72 -5.29
C SER A 51 10.86 -8.00 -5.57
N ARG A 52 11.67 -7.71 -4.54
CA ARG A 52 13.00 -7.12 -4.69
C ARG A 52 14.10 -8.17 -4.72
N TRP A 53 13.89 -9.34 -4.11
CA TRP A 53 14.93 -10.35 -3.95
C TRP A 53 15.55 -10.78 -5.29
N GLY A 54 16.88 -10.63 -5.39
CA GLY A 54 17.63 -10.97 -6.59
C GLY A 54 17.48 -9.95 -7.71
N LYS A 55 17.02 -8.72 -7.39
CA LYS A 55 16.84 -7.61 -8.33
C LYS A 55 17.43 -6.31 -7.76
N LEU A 56 17.82 -5.40 -8.64
CA LEU A 56 18.33 -4.07 -8.26
C LEU A 56 17.23 -3.13 -7.75
N ASP A 57 15.98 -3.39 -8.15
CA ASP A 57 14.82 -2.55 -7.91
C ASP A 57 13.55 -3.36 -7.64
N ASN A 58 12.50 -2.68 -7.19
CA ASN A 58 11.15 -3.22 -6.99
C ASN A 58 10.09 -2.40 -7.75
N VAL A 59 10.45 -1.88 -8.93
CA VAL A 59 9.51 -1.16 -9.80
C VAL A 59 8.43 -2.13 -10.29
N PHE A 60 8.81 -3.29 -10.79
CA PHE A 60 7.86 -4.37 -11.10
C PHE A 60 8.15 -5.57 -10.21
N GLY A 61 7.12 -6.10 -9.57
CA GLY A 61 7.24 -7.15 -8.57
C GLY A 61 6.56 -8.45 -8.98
N CYS A 62 6.48 -9.37 -8.01
CA CYS A 62 5.73 -10.61 -8.17
C CYS A 62 4.26 -10.30 -8.48
N GLN A 63 3.65 -11.09 -9.36
CA GLN A 63 2.28 -10.89 -9.85
C GLN A 63 1.24 -11.63 -8.99
N SER A 64 1.68 -12.54 -8.13
CA SER A 64 0.79 -13.31 -7.27
C SER A 64 1.40 -13.58 -5.89
N VAL A 65 0.54 -13.98 -4.95
CA VAL A 65 0.96 -14.45 -3.62
C VAL A 65 1.75 -15.76 -3.74
N ASP A 66 1.36 -16.64 -4.67
CA ASP A 66 2.07 -17.90 -4.91
C ASP A 66 3.52 -17.64 -5.34
N GLU A 67 3.75 -16.72 -6.28
CA GLU A 67 5.10 -16.34 -6.71
C GLU A 67 5.92 -15.74 -5.56
N CYS A 68 5.30 -14.97 -4.65
CA CYS A 68 5.97 -14.48 -3.44
C CYS A 68 6.46 -15.63 -2.55
N PHE A 69 5.64 -16.67 -2.38
CA PHE A 69 6.02 -17.86 -1.62
C PHE A 69 7.07 -18.70 -2.34
N ASP A 70 7.04 -18.80 -3.66
CA ASP A 70 8.07 -19.51 -4.44
C ASP A 70 9.46 -18.90 -4.21
N VAL A 71 9.55 -17.56 -4.20
CA VAL A 71 10.79 -16.83 -3.88
C VAL A 71 11.26 -17.14 -2.47
N PHE A 72 10.38 -17.04 -1.48
CA PHE A 72 10.72 -17.34 -0.09
C PHE A 72 11.13 -18.79 0.09
N ASN A 73 10.41 -19.73 -0.52
CA ASN A 73 10.73 -21.14 -0.46
C ASN A 73 12.08 -21.46 -1.11
N GLY A 74 12.43 -20.82 -2.23
CA GLY A 74 13.77 -20.94 -2.81
C GLY A 74 14.87 -20.55 -1.84
N ILE A 75 14.70 -19.43 -1.11
CA ILE A 75 15.66 -18.97 -0.10
C ILE A 75 15.71 -19.93 1.10
N LEU A 76 14.57 -20.44 1.55
CA LEU A 76 14.55 -21.40 2.66
C LEU A 76 15.27 -22.69 2.28
N CYS A 77 15.00 -23.22 1.09
CA CYS A 77 15.65 -24.41 0.57
C CYS A 77 17.17 -24.23 0.42
N SER A 78 17.64 -23.07 -0.09
CA SER A 78 19.08 -22.79 -0.21
C SER A 78 19.79 -22.70 1.16
N LEU A 79 19.03 -22.45 2.23
CA LEU A 79 19.52 -22.44 3.61
C LEU A 79 19.31 -23.78 4.34
N GLY A 80 18.84 -24.83 3.65
CA GLY A 80 18.55 -26.14 4.23
C GLY A 80 17.35 -26.15 5.19
N LEU A 81 16.45 -25.18 5.07
CA LEU A 81 15.24 -25.04 5.90
C LEU A 81 14.03 -25.63 5.19
N PRO A 82 13.02 -26.10 5.96
CA PRO A 82 11.78 -26.57 5.37
C PRO A 82 11.05 -25.42 4.66
N PRO A 83 10.56 -25.64 3.42
CA PRO A 83 9.76 -24.64 2.72
C PRO A 83 8.40 -24.46 3.40
N PHE A 84 7.79 -23.31 3.20
CA PHE A 84 6.39 -23.09 3.51
C PHE A 84 5.49 -23.94 2.61
N SER A 85 4.35 -24.38 3.15
CA SER A 85 3.35 -25.14 2.43
C SER A 85 1.99 -24.43 2.40
N LYS A 86 1.23 -24.70 1.32
CA LYS A 86 -0.20 -24.40 1.29
C LYS A 86 -0.91 -25.26 2.34
N GLY A 87 -1.78 -24.64 3.13
CA GLY A 87 -2.52 -25.32 4.19
C GLY A 87 -3.89 -25.82 3.74
N ALA A 88 -4.46 -26.71 4.54
CA ALA A 88 -5.86 -27.09 4.49
C ALA A 88 -6.49 -26.93 5.88
N ARG A 89 -7.78 -26.60 5.94
CA ARG A 89 -8.51 -26.58 7.21
C ARG A 89 -8.62 -27.99 7.74
N PHE A 90 -8.01 -28.30 8.90
CA PHE A 90 -7.90 -29.69 9.32
C PHE A 90 -8.56 -30.02 10.67
N LYS A 91 -8.65 -29.09 11.64
CA LYS A 91 -9.24 -29.38 12.96
C LYS A 91 -9.99 -28.21 13.58
N LEU A 92 -11.02 -28.53 14.37
CA LEU A 92 -11.60 -27.61 15.36
C LEU A 92 -10.70 -27.60 16.60
N ARG A 93 -10.40 -26.42 17.13
CA ARG A 93 -9.76 -26.25 18.43
C ARG A 93 -10.73 -26.69 19.50
N GLN A 94 -10.25 -27.42 20.50
CA GLN A 94 -10.98 -27.54 21.75
C GLN A 94 -11.12 -26.15 22.36
N SER A 95 -12.35 -25.80 22.71
CA SER A 95 -12.70 -24.52 23.33
C SER A 95 -13.46 -24.81 24.63
N PRO A 96 -13.30 -23.96 25.67
CA PRO A 96 -14.10 -24.08 26.89
C PRO A 96 -15.60 -24.14 26.60
N GLU A 97 -16.37 -24.84 27.44
CA GLU A 97 -17.83 -24.92 27.31
C GLU A 97 -18.44 -23.52 27.12
N GLY A 98 -19.31 -23.38 26.11
CA GLY A 98 -19.96 -22.12 25.76
C GLY A 98 -19.18 -21.22 24.78
N THR A 99 -18.00 -21.61 24.30
CA THR A 99 -17.23 -20.84 23.31
C THR A 99 -17.11 -21.56 21.96
N VAL A 100 -17.17 -20.80 20.86
CA VAL A 100 -17.06 -21.35 19.50
C VAL A 100 -15.64 -21.85 19.25
N ALA A 101 -15.51 -23.13 18.92
CA ALA A 101 -14.26 -23.77 18.53
C ALA A 101 -13.68 -23.13 17.26
N GLY A 102 -12.49 -22.54 17.35
CA GLY A 102 -11.76 -22.00 16.19
C GLY A 102 -11.20 -23.10 15.29
N HIS A 103 -10.73 -22.78 14.08
CA HIS A 103 -10.02 -23.75 13.24
C HIS A 103 -8.51 -23.71 13.47
N VAL A 104 -7.85 -24.87 13.35
CA VAL A 104 -6.38 -24.99 13.27
C VAL A 104 -5.97 -25.04 11.80
N TRP A 105 -4.97 -24.23 11.48
CA TRP A 105 -4.36 -24.15 10.15
C TRP A 105 -3.00 -24.84 10.17
N ASN A 106 -2.71 -25.68 9.17
CA ASN A 106 -1.46 -26.45 9.08
C ASN A 106 -0.48 -25.93 8.00
N GLY A 107 -0.81 -24.85 7.30
CA GLY A 107 0.06 -24.23 6.29
C GLY A 107 0.63 -22.89 6.73
N ALA A 108 1.24 -22.19 5.79
CA ALA A 108 1.80 -20.87 6.04
C ALA A 108 0.71 -19.83 6.34
N LEU A 109 1.06 -18.86 7.19
CA LEU A 109 0.20 -17.74 7.54
C LEU A 109 0.85 -16.42 7.12
N ILE A 110 0.11 -15.63 6.35
CA ILE A 110 0.54 -14.30 5.94
C ILE A 110 0.26 -13.32 7.08
N LYS A 111 1.32 -12.66 7.57
CA LYS A 111 1.23 -11.65 8.63
C LYS A 111 1.16 -10.23 8.10
N GLU A 112 1.65 -10.00 6.90
CA GLU A 112 1.60 -8.72 6.22
C GLU A 112 1.76 -8.95 4.71
N ILE A 113 1.05 -8.18 3.90
CA ILE A 113 1.20 -8.18 2.44
C ILE A 113 1.06 -6.76 1.92
N HIS A 114 1.91 -6.39 0.96
CA HIS A 114 1.84 -5.09 0.29
C HIS A 114 1.40 -5.33 -1.15
N ILE A 115 0.32 -4.68 -1.55
CA ILE A 115 -0.17 -4.71 -2.93
C ILE A 115 -0.01 -3.31 -3.53
N ASN A 116 0.37 -3.23 -4.79
CA ASN A 116 0.66 -1.95 -5.41
C ASN A 116 0.43 -1.95 -6.93
N GLN A 117 0.29 -0.75 -7.48
CA GLN A 117 0.20 -0.50 -8.90
C GLN A 117 0.97 0.77 -9.26
N ASN A 118 1.72 0.73 -10.36
CA ASN A 118 2.34 1.91 -10.94
C ASN A 118 1.38 2.56 -11.94
N ILE A 119 1.27 3.88 -11.85
CA ILE A 119 0.47 4.72 -12.74
C ILE A 119 1.38 5.83 -13.28
N ALA A 120 1.40 6.00 -14.60
CA ALA A 120 2.10 7.10 -15.26
C ALA A 120 1.18 8.32 -15.28
N VAL A 121 1.72 9.47 -14.85
CA VAL A 121 1.01 10.76 -14.89
C VAL A 121 1.67 11.76 -15.85
N GLY A 122 2.73 11.32 -16.54
CA GLY A 122 3.53 12.15 -17.43
C GLY A 122 4.59 12.97 -16.69
N TYR A 123 5.64 13.32 -17.43
CA TYR A 123 6.78 14.08 -16.94
C TYR A 123 6.38 15.33 -16.13
N ASP A 124 6.97 15.47 -14.94
CA ASP A 124 6.85 16.64 -14.05
C ASP A 124 5.42 16.90 -13.51
N ASN A 125 4.54 15.89 -13.58
CA ASN A 125 3.17 15.98 -13.05
C ASN A 125 2.99 15.28 -11.70
N GLU A 126 3.98 14.52 -11.21
CA GLU A 126 3.84 13.64 -10.04
C GLU A 126 3.48 14.41 -8.78
N ARG A 127 4.15 15.54 -8.52
CA ARG A 127 3.87 16.38 -7.34
C ARG A 127 2.48 17.00 -7.38
N ALA A 128 2.08 17.48 -8.56
CA ALA A 128 0.76 18.06 -8.75
C ALA A 128 -0.33 17.00 -8.56
N PHE A 129 -0.13 15.82 -9.14
CA PHE A 129 -1.01 14.67 -8.98
C PHE A 129 -1.11 14.23 -7.52
N ILE A 130 0.01 14.02 -6.83
CA ILE A 130 0.05 13.61 -5.41
C ILE A 130 -0.61 14.67 -4.51
N ARG A 131 -0.43 15.96 -4.81
CA ARG A 131 -1.13 17.04 -4.12
C ARG A 131 -2.64 16.98 -4.34
N GLY A 132 -3.08 16.74 -5.57
CA GLY A 132 -4.51 16.51 -5.87
C GLY A 132 -5.05 15.30 -5.09
N MET A 133 -4.31 14.20 -5.06
CA MET A 133 -4.66 13.02 -4.26
C MET A 133 -4.77 13.32 -2.77
N SER A 134 -3.93 14.22 -2.26
CA SER A 134 -3.98 14.71 -0.87
C SER A 134 -5.16 15.65 -0.57
N THR A 135 -6.17 15.70 -1.43
CA THR A 135 -7.47 16.32 -1.14
C THR A 135 -8.57 15.29 -0.90
N LEU A 136 -8.33 14.03 -1.26
CA LEU A 136 -9.33 12.99 -1.27
C LEU A 136 -9.23 12.11 -0.04
N ARG A 137 -10.38 11.74 0.53
CA ARG A 137 -10.43 10.69 1.54
C ARG A 137 -10.47 9.31 0.91
N PHE A 138 -9.60 8.42 1.37
CA PHE A 138 -9.75 6.99 1.18
C PHE A 138 -10.42 6.36 2.40
N ARG A 139 -11.62 5.77 2.19
CA ARG A 139 -12.45 5.20 3.26
C ARG A 139 -12.64 6.20 4.41
N ASN A 140 -12.39 5.82 5.66
CA ASN A 140 -12.53 6.73 6.81
C ASN A 140 -11.21 7.42 7.20
N SER A 141 -10.14 7.17 6.45
CA SER A 141 -8.81 7.70 6.75
C SER A 141 -8.68 9.16 6.31
N ILE A 142 -7.86 9.89 7.06
CA ILE A 142 -7.47 11.27 6.83
C ILE A 142 -6.17 11.26 6.02
N LEU A 143 -6.15 12.07 4.98
CA LEU A 143 -4.98 12.27 4.13
C LEU A 143 -3.86 13.01 4.87
N ARG A 144 -2.63 12.76 4.47
CA ARG A 144 -1.46 13.52 4.91
C ARG A 144 -0.44 13.59 3.78
N LEU A 145 -0.26 14.80 3.26
CA LEU A 145 0.81 15.12 2.32
C LEU A 145 2.13 15.26 3.08
N HIS A 146 3.18 14.57 2.63
CA HIS A 146 4.51 14.69 3.20
C HIS A 146 5.13 16.04 2.81
N THR A 147 6.06 16.54 3.63
CA THR A 147 6.64 17.89 3.49
C THR A 147 7.35 18.13 2.15
N ASN A 148 7.93 17.08 1.56
CA ASN A 148 8.58 17.14 0.25
C ASN A 148 7.60 17.09 -0.94
N GLY A 149 6.30 16.86 -0.69
CA GLY A 149 5.26 16.71 -1.70
C GLY A 149 5.39 15.46 -2.58
N MET A 150 6.27 14.51 -2.23
CA MET A 150 6.56 13.31 -3.04
C MET A 150 5.76 12.09 -2.58
N THR A 151 5.04 12.19 -1.47
CA THR A 151 4.22 11.11 -0.90
C THR A 151 2.97 11.70 -0.25
N CYS A 152 1.84 11.04 -0.44
CA CYS A 152 0.62 11.23 0.33
C CYS A 152 0.23 9.89 0.96
N ASP A 153 -0.09 9.87 2.25
CA ASP A 153 -0.61 8.68 2.93
C ASP A 153 -1.95 8.96 3.62
N TRP A 154 -2.62 7.88 4.03
CA TRP A 154 -3.93 7.94 4.68
C TRP A 154 -3.89 7.27 6.04
N LEU A 155 -4.17 8.03 7.09
CA LEU A 155 -4.07 7.62 8.48
C LEU A 155 -5.39 7.77 9.22
N SER A 156 -5.52 7.10 10.37
CA SER A 156 -6.60 7.41 11.31
C SER A 156 -6.42 8.81 11.92
N LYS A 157 -7.46 9.30 12.62
CA LYS A 157 -7.40 10.54 13.40
C LYS A 157 -6.23 10.61 14.39
N LEU A 158 -5.78 9.46 14.89
CA LEU A 158 -4.65 9.34 15.82
C LEU A 158 -3.30 9.15 15.12
N GLY A 159 -3.24 9.29 13.78
CA GLY A 159 -2.01 9.09 13.01
C GLY A 159 -1.61 7.64 12.79
N ASN A 160 -2.48 6.68 13.14
CA ASN A 160 -2.20 5.24 13.04
C ASN A 160 -2.86 4.59 11.82
N ALA A 161 -2.28 3.48 11.33
CA ALA A 161 -2.81 2.70 10.21
C ALA A 161 -2.76 1.18 10.48
N HIS A 162 -3.35 0.74 11.58
CA HIS A 162 -3.19 -0.66 12.07
C HIS A 162 -3.76 -1.77 11.18
N LEU A 163 -4.66 -1.45 10.25
CA LEU A 163 -5.29 -2.44 9.36
C LEU A 163 -4.71 -2.33 7.96
N ILE A 164 -4.85 -1.16 7.36
CA ILE A 164 -4.37 -0.82 6.04
C ILE A 164 -3.61 0.49 6.17
N TYR A 165 -2.41 0.56 5.60
CA TYR A 165 -1.68 1.79 5.35
C TYR A 165 -1.66 2.06 3.85
N PRO A 166 -2.53 2.94 3.34
CA PRO A 166 -2.53 3.42 1.97
C PRO A 166 -1.49 4.52 1.79
N SER A 167 -0.76 4.47 0.68
CA SER A 167 0.17 5.52 0.27
C SER A 167 0.25 5.65 -1.25
N VAL A 168 0.43 6.88 -1.70
CA VAL A 168 0.70 7.24 -3.09
C VAL A 168 1.99 8.04 -3.12
N TYR A 169 2.98 7.63 -3.91
CA TYR A 169 4.29 8.29 -3.95
C TYR A 169 4.97 8.29 -5.31
N CYS A 170 5.86 9.26 -5.54
CA CYS A 170 6.69 9.35 -6.74
C CYS A 170 7.75 8.24 -6.73
N LYS A 171 7.67 7.31 -7.69
CA LYS A 171 8.52 6.11 -7.69
C LYS A 171 9.95 6.41 -8.09
N ALA A 172 10.18 7.41 -8.95
CA ALA A 172 11.53 7.88 -9.29
C ALA A 172 12.27 8.39 -8.04
N HIS A 173 11.59 9.22 -7.23
CA HIS A 173 12.15 9.75 -5.99
C HIS A 173 12.45 8.65 -4.95
N ASP A 174 11.54 7.68 -4.81
CA ASP A 174 11.73 6.51 -3.95
C ASP A 174 12.96 5.67 -4.39
N LEU A 175 13.12 5.43 -5.70
CA LEU A 175 14.27 4.69 -6.24
C LEU A 175 15.58 5.41 -5.94
N LEU A 176 15.59 6.74 -6.09
CA LEU A 176 16.75 7.60 -5.83
C LEU A 176 17.20 7.51 -4.35
N ILE A 177 16.26 7.60 -3.41
CA ILE A 177 16.57 7.58 -1.98
C ILE A 177 16.99 6.18 -1.50
N HIS A 178 16.25 5.14 -1.91
CA HIS A 178 16.36 3.83 -1.27
C HIS A 178 17.26 2.84 -2.00
N SER A 179 17.47 2.99 -3.31
CA SER A 179 18.19 2.02 -4.15
C SER A 179 19.46 2.60 -4.77
N MET A 180 19.37 3.75 -5.45
CA MET A 180 20.50 4.35 -6.17
C MET A 180 21.73 4.51 -5.28
N LYS A 181 21.59 5.19 -4.13
CA LYS A 181 22.71 5.44 -3.21
C LYS A 181 23.35 4.16 -2.67
N LYS A 182 22.54 3.12 -2.42
CA LYS A 182 23.03 1.82 -1.92
C LYS A 182 23.83 1.08 -2.99
N ILE A 183 23.34 1.08 -4.22
CA ILE A 183 24.00 0.42 -5.34
C ILE A 183 25.27 1.17 -5.76
N GLU A 184 25.23 2.51 -5.78
CA GLU A 184 26.41 3.34 -6.00
C GLU A 184 27.52 3.02 -4.99
N ASN A 185 27.17 2.97 -3.69
CA ASN A 185 28.14 2.65 -2.64
C ASN A 185 28.69 1.22 -2.74
N LYS A 186 27.88 0.25 -3.22
CA LYS A 186 28.30 -1.17 -3.27
C LYS A 186 29.08 -1.52 -4.54
N PHE A 187 28.67 -1.00 -5.70
CA PHE A 187 29.19 -1.41 -7.00
C PHE A 187 29.96 -0.30 -7.73
N GLY A 188 29.81 0.96 -7.30
CA GLY A 188 30.38 2.13 -7.97
C GLY A 188 29.49 2.69 -9.07
N ASN A 189 29.72 3.95 -9.42
CA ASN A 189 28.96 4.70 -10.42
C ASN A 189 29.17 4.22 -11.87
N GLU A 190 30.31 3.59 -12.17
CA GLU A 190 30.61 3.05 -13.50
C GLU A 190 30.12 1.62 -13.73
N SER A 191 29.56 0.98 -12.70
CA SER A 191 29.05 -0.39 -12.76
C SER A 191 27.86 -0.56 -13.72
N GLN A 192 27.69 -1.78 -14.24
CA GLN A 192 26.53 -2.11 -15.08
C GLN A 192 25.22 -2.00 -14.28
N GLU A 193 25.27 -2.35 -13.00
CA GLU A 193 24.18 -2.24 -12.04
C GLU A 193 23.70 -0.79 -11.88
N TYR A 194 24.64 0.14 -11.67
CA TYR A 194 24.32 1.55 -11.53
C TYR A 194 23.81 2.15 -12.85
N LYS A 195 24.45 1.81 -13.98
CA LYS A 195 24.00 2.23 -15.32
C LYS A 195 22.57 1.77 -15.62
N TYR A 196 22.23 0.53 -15.27
CA TYR A 196 20.85 0.03 -15.38
C TYR A 196 19.88 0.82 -14.49
N LEU A 197 20.22 1.04 -13.20
CA LEU A 197 19.36 1.81 -12.31
C LEU A 197 19.17 3.26 -12.75
N LYS A 198 20.20 3.86 -13.34
CA LYS A 198 20.12 5.21 -13.91
C LYS A 198 19.15 5.25 -15.09
N MET A 199 19.26 4.32 -16.03
CA MET A 199 18.32 4.18 -17.15
C MET A 199 16.88 3.96 -16.65
N LEU A 200 16.71 3.13 -15.62
CA LEU A 200 15.40 2.92 -14.99
C LEU A 200 14.87 4.19 -14.34
N TYR A 201 15.71 4.93 -13.62
CA TYR A 201 15.33 6.20 -13.01
C TYR A 201 14.88 7.23 -14.07
N GLU A 202 15.64 7.38 -15.16
CA GLU A 202 15.29 8.27 -16.26
C GLU A 202 13.94 7.91 -16.88
N TYR A 203 13.68 6.62 -17.09
CA TYR A 203 12.37 6.13 -17.52
C TYR A 203 11.25 6.51 -16.54
N LEU A 204 11.46 6.30 -15.22
CA LEU A 204 10.44 6.64 -14.21
C LEU A 204 10.13 8.14 -14.16
N VAL A 205 11.14 8.98 -14.40
CA VAL A 205 10.98 10.45 -14.46
C VAL A 205 10.23 10.86 -15.72
N LEU A 206 10.62 10.33 -16.88
CA LEU A 206 9.99 10.67 -18.16
C LEU A 206 8.50 10.30 -18.20
N GLU A 207 8.14 9.14 -17.68
CA GLU A 207 6.75 8.70 -17.60
C GLU A 207 5.97 9.32 -16.44
N GLY A 208 6.66 9.99 -15.50
CA GLY A 208 6.08 10.51 -14.28
C GLY A 208 5.41 9.42 -13.45
N ILE A 209 6.16 8.44 -12.99
CA ILE A 209 5.58 7.26 -12.34
C ILE A 209 5.21 7.53 -10.88
N VAL A 210 3.93 7.36 -10.58
CA VAL A 210 3.38 7.38 -9.22
C VAL A 210 2.91 5.97 -8.85
N ARG A 211 3.32 5.49 -7.67
CA ARG A 211 2.88 4.20 -7.14
C ARG A 211 1.75 4.36 -6.15
N PHE A 212 0.68 3.61 -6.37
CA PHE A 212 -0.37 3.34 -5.40
C PHE A 212 0.01 2.08 -4.64
N GLU A 213 0.16 2.17 -3.31
CA GLU A 213 0.54 1.05 -2.46
C GLU A 213 -0.40 0.93 -1.26
N LEU A 214 -0.86 -0.28 -0.98
CA LEU A 214 -1.62 -0.64 0.21
C LEU A 214 -0.82 -1.67 1.02
N LYS A 215 -0.41 -1.31 2.23
CA LYS A 215 0.20 -2.24 3.18
C LYS A 215 -0.90 -2.82 4.07
N LEU A 216 -1.16 -4.11 3.95
CA LEU A 216 -2.20 -4.82 4.68
C LEU A 216 -1.59 -5.58 5.85
N HIS A 217 -1.88 -5.14 7.06
CA HIS A 217 -1.34 -5.73 8.28
C HIS A 217 -2.14 -6.95 8.73
N GLY A 218 -1.55 -7.79 9.58
CA GLY A 218 -2.11 -9.07 9.98
C GLY A 218 -3.51 -9.01 10.59
N LYS A 219 -3.87 -7.92 11.27
CA LYS A 219 -5.23 -7.70 11.79
C LYS A 219 -6.27 -7.57 10.66
N TYR A 220 -5.91 -6.92 9.56
CA TYR A 220 -6.75 -6.84 8.38
C TYR A 220 -6.88 -8.22 7.74
N LEU A 221 -5.75 -8.89 7.49
CA LEU A 221 -5.74 -10.21 6.84
C LEU A 221 -6.54 -11.25 7.64
N GLN A 222 -6.45 -11.24 8.97
CA GLN A 222 -7.24 -12.12 9.82
C GLN A 222 -8.75 -11.81 9.74
N ARG A 223 -9.12 -10.53 9.77
CA ARG A 223 -10.52 -10.09 9.71
C ARG A 223 -11.20 -10.53 8.42
N TYR A 224 -10.49 -10.45 7.29
CA TYR A 224 -11.01 -10.80 5.96
C TYR A 224 -10.61 -12.22 5.53
N LYS A 225 -10.03 -13.03 6.41
CA LYS A 225 -9.58 -14.41 6.11
C LYS A 225 -8.61 -14.49 4.92
N LEU A 226 -7.81 -13.45 4.71
CA LEU A 226 -6.77 -13.32 3.68
C LEU A 226 -5.37 -13.74 4.17
N CYS A 227 -5.27 -14.35 5.35
CA CYS A 227 -3.99 -14.77 5.93
C CYS A 227 -3.63 -16.24 5.65
N TYR A 228 -4.49 -17.04 5.01
CA TYR A 228 -4.34 -18.49 4.90
C TYR A 228 -3.90 -18.91 3.50
N TRP A 229 -2.59 -19.15 3.31
CA TRP A 229 -2.06 -19.49 1.99
C TRP A 229 -2.53 -20.87 1.51
N GLY A 230 -3.32 -20.91 0.43
CA GLY A 230 -3.96 -22.13 -0.08
C GLY A 230 -5.46 -22.24 0.25
N TYR A 231 -6.00 -21.32 1.07
CA TYR A 231 -7.44 -21.21 1.31
C TYR A 231 -8.01 -19.82 0.99
N SER A 232 -7.25 -18.76 1.21
CA SER A 232 -7.68 -17.39 0.96
C SER A 232 -7.91 -17.12 -0.53
N GLU A 233 -9.01 -16.45 -0.86
CA GLU A 233 -9.29 -15.94 -2.20
C GLU A 233 -8.58 -14.59 -2.40
N PHE A 234 -7.44 -14.61 -3.08
CA PHE A 234 -6.60 -13.42 -3.22
C PHE A 234 -7.11 -12.42 -4.27
N ASP A 235 -8.15 -12.75 -5.06
CA ASP A 235 -8.79 -11.81 -5.98
C ASP A 235 -9.39 -10.59 -5.25
N GLU A 236 -9.80 -10.76 -3.98
CA GLU A 236 -10.24 -9.64 -3.14
C GLU A 236 -9.17 -8.54 -3.00
N LEU A 237 -7.89 -8.90 -3.05
CA LEU A 237 -6.78 -7.93 -3.00
C LEU A 237 -6.78 -7.05 -4.25
N LYS A 238 -7.08 -7.62 -5.42
CA LYS A 238 -7.16 -6.87 -6.68
C LYS A 238 -8.35 -5.91 -6.65
N THR A 239 -9.50 -6.35 -6.15
CA THR A 239 -10.68 -5.47 -5.97
C THR A 239 -10.35 -4.30 -5.04
N LEU A 240 -9.67 -4.56 -3.92
CA LEU A 240 -9.26 -3.52 -2.97
C LEU A 240 -8.28 -2.52 -3.59
N LEU A 241 -7.30 -3.01 -4.36
CA LEU A 241 -6.32 -2.15 -5.04
C LEU A 241 -7.00 -1.29 -6.12
N ASN A 242 -7.94 -1.87 -6.89
CA ASN A 242 -8.71 -1.14 -7.90
C ASN A 242 -9.58 -0.04 -7.27
N GLU A 243 -10.22 -0.28 -6.12
CA GLU A 243 -10.94 0.76 -5.36
C GLU A 243 -10.02 1.95 -5.03
N PHE A 244 -8.76 1.69 -4.71
CA PHE A 244 -7.78 2.72 -4.39
C PHE A 244 -7.25 3.44 -5.62
N ILE A 245 -7.00 2.72 -6.72
CA ILE A 245 -6.57 3.29 -8.01
C ILE A 245 -7.65 4.16 -8.64
N ALA A 246 -8.93 3.86 -8.44
CA ALA A 246 -10.06 4.65 -8.95
C ALA A 246 -10.29 5.96 -8.16
N LEU A 247 -9.56 6.18 -7.06
CA LEU A 247 -9.71 7.39 -6.24
C LEU A 247 -9.54 8.72 -7.02
N PRO A 248 -8.57 8.88 -7.96
CA PRO A 248 -8.40 10.08 -8.77
C PRO A 248 -9.62 10.42 -9.64
N GLU A 249 -10.48 9.46 -10.00
CA GLU A 249 -11.71 9.72 -10.79
C GLU A 249 -12.69 10.66 -10.08
N LYS A 250 -12.48 10.88 -8.78
CA LYS A 250 -13.24 11.82 -7.95
C LYS A 250 -12.71 13.26 -8.03
N LEU A 251 -11.57 13.51 -8.66
CA LEU A 251 -10.97 14.86 -8.85
C LEU A 251 -11.66 15.68 -9.94
N SER A 252 -12.92 15.39 -10.26
CA SER A 252 -13.62 16.01 -11.38
C SER A 252 -13.99 17.47 -11.14
N VAL A 253 -14.15 17.88 -9.88
CA VAL A 253 -14.49 19.27 -9.54
C VAL A 253 -13.22 20.13 -9.50
N THR A 254 -12.95 20.80 -10.61
CA THR A 254 -11.86 21.77 -10.77
C THR A 254 -12.18 23.14 -10.17
N ASN A 255 -13.47 23.46 -10.00
CA ASN A 255 -13.92 24.75 -9.49
C ASN A 255 -15.05 24.55 -8.47
N MET A 256 -14.92 25.13 -7.27
CA MET A 256 -15.90 24.98 -6.19
C MET A 256 -17.04 26.00 -6.28
N ASP A 257 -17.48 26.35 -7.49
CA ASP A 257 -18.68 27.15 -7.68
C ASP A 257 -19.94 26.28 -7.64
N ILE A 258 -21.03 26.87 -7.16
CA ILE A 258 -22.30 26.16 -6.94
C ILE A 258 -22.79 25.48 -8.22
N LYS A 259 -22.63 26.12 -9.39
CA LYS A 259 -23.10 25.58 -10.68
C LYS A 259 -22.31 24.34 -11.07
N THR A 260 -20.98 24.39 -11.04
CA THR A 260 -20.13 23.24 -11.36
C THR A 260 -20.41 22.07 -10.43
N VAL A 261 -20.46 22.31 -9.10
CA VAL A 261 -20.75 21.25 -8.13
C VAL A 261 -22.15 20.65 -8.33
N ALA A 262 -23.16 21.48 -8.59
CA ALA A 262 -24.52 20.99 -8.82
C ALA A 262 -24.64 20.18 -10.12
N ASN A 263 -24.02 20.64 -11.22
CA ASN A 263 -24.01 19.92 -12.49
C ASN A 263 -23.32 18.56 -12.35
N GLU A 264 -22.15 18.51 -11.71
CA GLU A 264 -21.40 17.28 -11.48
C GLU A 264 -22.23 16.23 -10.68
N LEU A 265 -22.98 16.69 -9.66
CA LEU A 265 -23.86 15.82 -8.87
C LEU A 265 -25.00 15.21 -9.71
N ILE A 266 -25.53 15.97 -10.67
CA ILE A 266 -26.60 15.53 -11.57
C ILE A 266 -26.04 14.59 -12.64
N GLU A 267 -24.95 14.97 -13.30
CA GLU A 267 -24.31 14.19 -14.36
C GLU A 267 -23.86 12.80 -13.86
N LYS A 268 -23.34 12.72 -12.63
CA LYS A 268 -22.97 11.45 -12.00
C LYS A 268 -24.14 10.69 -11.36
N GLY A 269 -25.38 11.18 -11.50
CA GLY A 269 -26.58 10.53 -10.94
C GLY A 269 -26.57 10.39 -9.42
N ILE A 270 -25.89 11.31 -8.71
CA ILE A 270 -25.75 11.25 -7.25
C ILE A 270 -27.02 11.75 -6.54
N VAL A 271 -27.78 12.61 -7.21
CA VAL A 271 -29.01 13.23 -6.72
C VAL A 271 -30.11 13.18 -7.78
N ASP A 272 -31.35 13.06 -7.34
CA ASP A 272 -32.51 12.84 -8.22
C ASP A 272 -33.15 14.15 -8.74
N SER A 273 -32.69 15.31 -8.27
CA SER A 273 -33.27 16.60 -8.66
C SER A 273 -32.27 17.75 -8.58
N THR A 274 -32.51 18.77 -9.41
CA THR A 274 -31.75 20.03 -9.39
C THR A 274 -31.82 20.73 -8.04
N ARG A 275 -32.96 20.65 -7.33
CA ARG A 275 -33.08 21.20 -5.98
C ARG A 275 -32.10 20.53 -5.02
N ALA A 276 -32.05 19.20 -5.00
CA ALA A 276 -31.14 18.45 -4.14
C ALA A 276 -29.67 18.71 -4.51
N ALA A 277 -29.37 18.86 -5.80
CA ALA A 277 -28.05 19.26 -6.30
C ALA A 277 -27.62 20.63 -5.76
N ASN A 278 -28.45 21.66 -5.96
CA ASN A 278 -28.19 23.02 -5.51
C ASN A 278 -28.04 23.12 -4.00
N THR A 279 -28.89 22.43 -3.21
CA THR A 279 -28.72 22.40 -1.75
C THR A 279 -27.40 21.77 -1.36
N THR A 280 -27.02 20.65 -1.96
CA THR A 280 -25.74 19.98 -1.67
C THR A 280 -24.54 20.84 -2.09
N ALA A 281 -24.63 21.52 -3.23
CA ALA A 281 -23.62 22.45 -3.72
C ALA A 281 -23.48 23.67 -2.80
N PHE A 282 -24.57 24.14 -2.19
CA PHE A 282 -24.53 25.22 -1.20
C PHE A 282 -23.71 24.83 0.03
N TYR A 283 -23.83 23.59 0.53
CA TYR A 283 -22.96 23.10 1.64
C TYR A 283 -21.47 23.15 1.26
N ALA A 284 -21.11 22.78 0.03
CA ALA A 284 -19.73 22.88 -0.45
C ALA A 284 -19.27 24.34 -0.53
N TYR A 285 -20.11 25.24 -1.08
CA TYR A 285 -19.78 26.66 -1.17
C TYR A 285 -19.62 27.31 0.20
N SER A 286 -20.56 27.10 1.12
CA SER A 286 -20.46 27.53 2.53
C SER A 286 -19.18 27.04 3.20
N TRP A 287 -18.79 25.79 2.95
CA TRP A 287 -17.54 25.23 3.44
C TRP A 287 -16.31 25.99 2.93
N THR A 288 -16.29 26.39 1.65
CA THR A 288 -15.20 27.22 1.09
C THR A 288 -15.09 28.59 1.73
N LEU A 289 -16.20 29.14 2.23
CA LEU A 289 -16.23 30.39 2.99
C LEU A 289 -15.79 30.21 4.45
N GLY A 290 -15.44 28.99 4.87
CA GLY A 290 -14.98 28.67 6.21
C GLY A 290 -16.07 28.19 7.17
N GLU A 291 -17.31 27.98 6.71
CA GLU A 291 -18.40 27.48 7.57
C GLU A 291 -18.05 26.09 8.16
N ARG A 292 -18.49 25.85 9.40
CA ARG A 292 -18.34 24.57 10.11
C ARG A 292 -19.71 23.95 10.36
N PHE A 293 -19.85 22.68 10.00
CA PHE A 293 -21.10 21.95 10.14
C PHE A 293 -21.08 20.97 11.30
N ASP A 294 -22.22 20.82 11.97
CA ASP A 294 -22.43 19.78 12.96
C ASP A 294 -22.62 18.42 12.27
N LEU A 295 -21.59 17.56 12.35
CA LEU A 295 -21.55 16.24 11.71
C LEU A 295 -22.53 15.23 12.33
N ASN A 296 -23.14 15.54 13.48
CA ASN A 296 -24.19 14.69 14.07
C ASN A 296 -25.56 14.91 13.41
N LYS A 297 -25.75 16.01 12.67
CA LYS A 297 -27.01 16.28 11.97
C LYS A 297 -27.16 15.36 10.75
N LYS A 298 -28.27 14.65 10.68
CA LYS A 298 -28.60 13.72 9.57
C LYS A 298 -28.50 14.39 8.20
N GLN A 299 -28.95 15.64 8.05
CA GLN A 299 -28.84 16.39 6.79
C GLN A 299 -27.39 16.61 6.38
N VAL A 300 -26.53 17.02 7.31
CA VAL A 300 -25.09 17.22 7.06
C VAL A 300 -24.44 15.91 6.63
N GLN A 301 -24.78 14.80 7.28
CA GLN A 301 -24.28 13.47 6.91
C GLN A 301 -24.68 13.07 5.47
N VAL A 302 -25.93 13.35 5.08
CA VAL A 302 -26.43 13.09 3.71
C VAL A 302 -25.68 13.93 2.68
N HIS A 303 -25.55 15.24 2.90
CA HIS A 303 -24.86 16.13 1.96
C HIS A 303 -23.37 15.81 1.88
N ARG A 304 -22.72 15.55 3.02
CA ARG A 304 -21.33 15.08 3.06
C ARG A 304 -21.15 13.79 2.26
N ALA A 305 -22.03 12.80 2.43
CA ALA A 305 -21.94 11.53 1.70
C ALA A 305 -22.05 11.73 0.18
N ARG A 306 -22.89 12.66 -0.28
CA ARG A 306 -23.01 13.04 -1.70
C ARG A 306 -21.75 13.74 -2.21
N LEU A 307 -21.27 14.75 -1.48
CA LEU A 307 -20.06 15.51 -1.83
C LEU A 307 -18.80 14.63 -1.89
N ARG A 308 -18.69 13.63 -1.02
CA ARG A 308 -17.55 12.69 -1.03
C ARG A 308 -17.46 11.84 -2.30
N LYS A 309 -18.56 11.68 -3.05
CA LYS A 309 -18.55 10.99 -4.35
C LYS A 309 -17.89 11.82 -5.45
N ILE A 310 -17.77 13.13 -5.26
CA ILE A 310 -17.13 14.09 -6.18
C ILE A 310 -15.87 14.72 -5.56
N GLY A 311 -15.27 14.05 -4.57
CA GLY A 311 -13.98 14.45 -4.00
C GLY A 311 -14.03 15.55 -2.93
N ILE A 312 -15.21 16.03 -2.53
CA ILE A 312 -15.36 17.09 -1.53
C ILE A 312 -15.71 16.48 -0.16
N ASP A 313 -14.95 16.82 0.90
CA ASP A 313 -15.28 16.42 2.28
C ASP A 313 -15.36 17.63 3.22
N ILE A 314 -16.59 18.01 3.56
CA ILE A 314 -16.92 19.13 4.46
C ILE A 314 -16.73 18.83 5.95
N ALA A 315 -16.14 17.68 6.32
CA ALA A 315 -15.85 17.35 7.71
C ALA A 315 -14.58 18.00 8.26
N ASP A 316 -13.63 18.33 7.39
CA ASP A 316 -12.38 18.98 7.79
C ASP A 316 -12.42 20.47 7.47
N GLU A 317 -11.42 21.20 7.95
CA GLU A 317 -11.28 22.63 7.65
C GLU A 317 -10.94 22.85 6.18
N TYR A 318 -11.57 23.85 5.55
CA TYR A 318 -11.21 24.23 4.18
C TYR A 318 -9.76 24.74 4.14
N ASN A 319 -8.93 24.07 3.34
CA ASN A 319 -7.53 24.41 3.19
C ASN A 319 -7.26 25.06 1.83
N VAL A 320 -7.13 26.39 1.83
CA VAL A 320 -6.88 27.20 0.62
C VAL A 320 -5.59 26.78 -0.10
N SER A 321 -4.59 26.25 0.62
CA SER A 321 -3.33 25.81 0.01
C SER A 321 -3.46 24.51 -0.79
N LEU A 322 -4.50 23.71 -0.52
CA LEU A 322 -4.86 22.52 -1.28
C LEU A 322 -5.83 22.83 -2.43
N PHE A 323 -6.60 23.92 -2.30
CA PHE A 323 -7.62 24.35 -3.26
C PHE A 323 -7.47 25.85 -3.56
N PRO A 324 -6.48 26.25 -4.38
CA PRO A 324 -6.25 27.65 -4.67
C PRO A 324 -7.45 28.25 -5.41
N SER A 325 -8.14 29.22 -4.79
CA SER A 325 -9.27 29.97 -5.35
C SER A 325 -8.88 30.87 -6.54
N VAL A 326 -7.59 30.93 -6.89
CA VAL A 326 -7.06 31.70 -8.00
C VAL A 326 -6.76 30.75 -9.15
N VAL A 327 -7.60 30.83 -10.19
CA VAL A 327 -7.39 30.12 -11.47
C VAL A 327 -6.09 30.63 -12.10
N VAL A 328 -5.00 29.91 -11.87
CA VAL A 328 -3.85 29.97 -12.77
C VAL A 328 -4.27 29.20 -14.03
N ARG A 329 -4.40 29.92 -15.14
CA ARG A 329 -4.93 29.51 -16.46
C ARG A 329 -4.29 28.29 -17.14
N ASN A 330 -3.45 27.51 -16.46
CA ASN A 330 -2.89 26.26 -16.97
C ASN A 330 -3.46 25.08 -16.17
N VAL A 331 -4.71 24.72 -16.44
CA VAL A 331 -5.21 23.39 -16.08
C VAL A 331 -4.55 22.41 -17.06
N ARG A 332 -3.43 21.80 -16.67
CA ARG A 332 -2.87 20.67 -17.42
C ARG A 332 -3.72 19.44 -17.11
N GLU A 333 -4.39 18.91 -18.13
CA GLU A 333 -5.09 17.64 -18.03
C GLU A 333 -4.06 16.51 -17.87
N ILE A 334 -4.07 15.84 -16.72
CA ILE A 334 -3.25 14.65 -16.47
C ILE A 334 -4.11 13.44 -16.84
N LYS A 335 -3.64 12.63 -17.79
CA LYS A 335 -4.29 11.37 -18.19
C LYS A 335 -3.53 10.19 -17.61
N PRO A 336 -3.88 9.74 -16.38
CA PRO A 336 -3.18 8.63 -15.76
C PRO A 336 -3.44 7.32 -16.51
N TYR A 337 -2.42 6.48 -16.64
CA TYR A 337 -2.57 5.14 -17.21
C TYR A 337 -1.73 4.10 -16.46
N ILE A 338 -2.17 2.84 -16.51
CA ILE A 338 -1.47 1.71 -15.89
C ILE A 338 -0.19 1.43 -16.66
N VAL A 339 0.93 1.38 -15.94
CA VAL A 339 2.26 1.25 -16.54
C VAL A 339 2.58 -0.21 -16.82
N GLU A 340 2.92 -0.51 -18.07
CA GLU A 340 3.46 -1.80 -18.47
C GLU A 340 4.97 -1.83 -18.36
N LYS A 341 5.51 -3.04 -18.22
CA LYS A 341 6.94 -3.25 -18.10
C LYS A 341 7.63 -2.99 -19.46
N PRO A 342 8.69 -2.16 -19.52
CA PRO A 342 9.41 -1.94 -20.77
C PRO A 342 10.25 -3.18 -21.16
N ASN A 343 10.47 -3.35 -22.46
CA ASN A 343 11.16 -4.52 -23.03
C ASN A 343 12.59 -4.75 -22.51
N TRP A 344 13.31 -3.68 -22.19
CA TRP A 344 14.67 -3.73 -21.66
C TRP A 344 14.73 -3.98 -20.14
N TYR A 345 13.59 -3.99 -19.43
CA TYR A 345 13.59 -4.13 -17.97
C TYR A 345 14.00 -5.54 -17.53
N ARG A 346 14.97 -5.59 -16.61
CA ARG A 346 15.64 -6.82 -16.21
C ARG A 346 14.76 -7.66 -15.30
N GLU A 347 14.46 -8.90 -15.71
CA GLU A 347 13.77 -9.85 -14.84
C GLU A 347 14.70 -10.45 -13.77
N ARG A 348 14.06 -11.02 -12.74
CA ARG A 348 14.76 -11.92 -11.83
C ARG A 348 15.33 -13.09 -12.64
N ASN A 349 16.60 -13.42 -12.39
CA ASN A 349 17.21 -14.58 -13.02
C ASN A 349 16.74 -15.85 -12.29
N HIS A 350 15.75 -16.56 -12.85
CA HIS A 350 15.14 -17.74 -12.23
C HIS A 350 16.11 -18.91 -12.02
N LEU A 351 17.24 -18.91 -12.74
CA LEU A 351 18.27 -19.94 -12.67
C LEU A 351 19.12 -19.91 -11.38
N MET A 352 19.10 -18.81 -10.62
CA MET A 352 19.83 -18.72 -9.34
C MET A 352 19.03 -19.24 -8.12
N LEU A 353 17.77 -19.67 -8.31
CA LEU A 353 16.93 -20.22 -7.24
C LEU A 353 17.07 -21.75 -7.07
N VAL A 354 17.87 -22.40 -7.94
CA VAL A 354 18.02 -23.86 -8.01
C VAL A 354 19.49 -24.31 -7.82
N ALA A 355 20.39 -23.40 -7.44
CA ALA A 355 21.80 -23.69 -7.23
C ALA A 355 22.15 -23.83 -5.75
#